data_AF-A0A226D4R3-F1
#
_entry.id   AF-A0A226D4R3-F1
#
_cell.length_a   1.000
_cell.length_b   1.000
_cell.length_c   1.000
_cell.angle_alpha   90.00
_cell.angle_beta   90.00
_cell.angle_gamma   90.00
#
_symmetry.space_group_name_H-M   'P 1'
#
loop_
_entity.id
_entity.type
_entity.pdbx_description
1 polymer ?
#
loop_
_entity_poly.entity_id
_entity_poly.type
_entity_poly.pdbx_seq_one_letter_code
_entity_poly.pdbx_strand_id
1 'polypeptide(L)'
;MSLNHVISAFTKKSDIFQLYSKCPVQWDMAQQGFTYTSWKKDKRVLLWHIYCFVTIDTCYMAGVIYFIAKLLCKIGRPVSDLTKIVISLLSGLFNFYGFVMHVMVSKHGVGGAYGWNGCRKVEERIMIWSWGHCDIYGPYSQHTKSGDSVLQNIIISSVLKLLDIYPIIVTASVISLHLDPLYFAVVDLSDFFQLSHRAHFTLHFLRFFIIAGNTVMICSTLKMVLISFMSRLKIQLNIFSLLLKHAKIILSQRIRFVPRIEFLVKIHLSLQIAGQQVAPFQELGTIALMLVGQLIFVFSNFATLRFYNVLPLAAYQFYPSVSIVVGTIVSLTLPVAQKLAEDSKEVLRILDASVVVGGSNGRLIALKRKIRSTQPHKLNAAFGGVKLFLNRETKREYFQTGINNTINLLLGVEGTAG
;
A
#
# COMPACT_ATOMS: atom_id res chain seq x y z
N MET A 1 16.84 1.88 4.44
CA MET A 1 16.75 2.26 3.02
C MET A 1 17.20 3.69 2.75
N SER A 2 18.15 3.89 1.82
CA SER A 2 18.48 5.22 1.28
C SER A 2 17.53 5.56 0.12
N LEU A 3 17.27 6.84 -0.11
CA LEU A 3 16.38 7.29 -1.20
C LEU A 3 16.84 6.75 -2.57
N ASN A 4 18.15 6.65 -2.77
CA ASN A 4 18.75 6.11 -4.00
C ASN A 4 18.31 4.66 -4.28
N HIS A 5 18.08 3.85 -3.25
CA HIS A 5 17.56 2.49 -3.44
C HIS A 5 16.10 2.49 -3.88
N VAL A 6 15.29 3.42 -3.35
CA VAL A 6 13.89 3.56 -3.75
C VAL A 6 13.79 4.01 -5.20
N ILE A 7 14.59 5.02 -5.57
CA ILE A 7 14.71 5.49 -6.96
C ILE A 7 15.19 4.36 -7.85
N SER A 8 16.24 3.63 -7.45
CA SER A 8 16.74 2.48 -8.21
C SER A 8 15.68 1.38 -8.37
N ALA A 9 14.86 1.11 -7.35
CA ALA A 9 13.76 0.17 -7.44
C ALA A 9 12.71 0.62 -8.47
N PHE A 10 12.34 1.90 -8.50
CA PHE A 10 11.44 2.45 -9.51
C PHE A 10 12.04 2.39 -10.91
N THR A 11 13.31 2.77 -11.08
CA THR A 11 14.01 2.76 -12.37
C THR A 11 14.10 1.34 -12.93
N LYS A 12 14.58 0.39 -12.13
CA LYS A 12 14.75 -1.02 -12.53
C LYS A 12 13.41 -1.72 -12.85
N LYS A 13 12.31 -1.21 -12.31
CA LYS A 13 10.98 -1.82 -12.42
C LYS A 13 10.00 -0.96 -13.23
N SER A 14 10.47 0.04 -13.96
CA SER A 14 9.62 0.91 -14.78
C SER A 14 8.86 0.14 -15.87
N ASP A 15 9.44 -0.95 -16.38
CA ASP A 15 8.85 -1.84 -17.39
C ASP A 15 7.66 -2.66 -16.85
N ILE A 16 7.58 -2.86 -15.53
CA ILE A 16 6.46 -3.59 -14.90
C ILE A 16 5.13 -2.88 -15.18
N PHE A 17 5.15 -1.58 -15.48
CA PHE A 17 3.95 -0.78 -15.74
C PHE A 17 3.53 -0.76 -17.22
N GLN A 18 4.17 -1.55 -18.09
CA GLN A 18 4.06 -1.38 -19.54
C GLN A 18 3.65 -2.62 -20.34
N LEU A 19 3.43 -3.78 -19.71
CA LEU A 19 3.38 -5.05 -20.47
C LEU A 19 2.29 -5.10 -21.56
N TYR A 20 1.15 -4.42 -21.40
CA TYR A 20 0.09 -4.32 -22.43
C TYR A 20 -0.75 -3.04 -22.36
N SER A 21 -0.89 -2.47 -21.17
CA SER A 21 -1.64 -1.24 -20.93
C SER A 21 -0.88 -0.36 -19.94
N LYS A 22 -1.13 0.94 -20.01
CA LYS A 22 -0.33 1.94 -19.31
C LYS A 22 -1.07 2.40 -18.06
N CYS A 23 -0.55 2.08 -16.87
CA CYS A 23 -1.12 2.60 -15.62
C CYS A 23 -1.13 4.15 -15.63
N PRO A 24 -2.23 4.82 -15.20
CA PRO A 24 -2.32 6.28 -15.19
C PRO A 24 -1.20 6.97 -14.41
N VAL A 25 -0.78 6.37 -13.28
CA VAL A 25 0.34 6.85 -12.46
C VAL A 25 1.60 6.10 -12.86
N GLN A 26 2.63 6.84 -13.28
CA GLN A 26 3.88 6.28 -13.76
C GLN A 26 5.08 6.95 -13.14
N TRP A 27 6.18 6.20 -13.02
CA TRP A 27 7.48 6.77 -12.68
C TRP A 27 8.13 7.38 -13.92
N ASP A 28 8.44 8.66 -13.87
CA ASP A 28 9.23 9.37 -14.87
C ASP A 28 10.69 9.41 -14.44
N MET A 29 11.54 8.71 -15.20
CA MET A 29 12.98 8.64 -14.92
C MET A 29 13.68 9.99 -15.06
N ALA A 30 13.23 10.85 -15.97
CA ALA A 30 13.85 12.16 -16.20
C ALA A 30 13.57 13.12 -15.04
N GLN A 31 12.34 13.11 -14.52
CA GLN A 31 11.94 13.95 -13.40
C GLN A 31 12.23 13.32 -12.03
N GLN A 32 12.62 12.04 -11.99
CA GLN A 32 12.72 11.24 -10.76
C GLN A 32 11.46 11.38 -9.88
N GLY A 33 10.29 11.32 -10.53
CA GLY A 33 9.02 11.57 -9.86
C GLY A 33 7.85 10.90 -10.55
N PHE A 34 6.65 11.04 -9.96
CA PHE A 34 5.45 10.46 -10.53
C PHE A 34 4.78 11.40 -11.52
N THR A 35 4.46 10.89 -12.70
CA THR A 35 3.60 11.57 -13.67
C THR A 35 2.22 10.92 -13.68
N TYR A 36 1.20 11.74 -13.85
CA TYR A 36 -0.16 11.27 -14.08
C TYR A 36 -0.56 11.55 -15.53
N THR A 37 -0.92 10.50 -16.25
CA THR A 37 -1.43 10.60 -17.62
C THR A 37 -2.93 10.32 -17.62
N SER A 38 -3.73 11.28 -18.08
CA SER A 38 -5.17 11.08 -18.27
C SER A 38 -5.43 10.22 -19.50
N TRP A 39 -6.49 9.40 -19.45
CA TRP A 39 -6.98 8.62 -20.59
C TRP A 39 -7.31 9.47 -21.82
N LYS A 40 -7.62 10.78 -21.63
CA LYS A 40 -7.82 11.72 -22.74
C LYS A 40 -6.54 12.01 -23.54
N LYS A 41 -5.37 11.86 -22.91
CA LYS A 41 -4.05 12.15 -23.52
C LYS A 41 -3.36 10.91 -24.07
N ASP A 42 -3.59 9.73 -23.50
CA ASP A 42 -2.93 8.48 -23.93
C ASP A 42 -3.95 7.33 -23.96
N LYS A 43 -4.24 6.81 -25.16
CA LYS A 43 -5.21 5.71 -25.37
C LYS A 43 -4.82 4.42 -24.65
N ARG A 44 -3.53 4.21 -24.33
CA ARG A 44 -3.08 3.03 -23.57
C ARG A 44 -3.55 3.08 -22.11
N VAL A 45 -3.78 4.28 -21.58
CA VAL A 45 -4.38 4.48 -20.24
C VAL A 45 -5.89 4.18 -20.30
N LEU A 46 -6.57 4.55 -21.39
CA LEU A 46 -7.96 4.13 -21.59
C LEU A 46 -8.07 2.60 -21.66
N LEU A 47 -7.17 1.95 -22.39
CA LEU A 47 -7.13 0.49 -22.47
C LEU A 47 -6.90 -0.16 -21.10
N TRP A 48 -6.08 0.46 -20.24
CA TRP A 48 -5.87 0.01 -18.85
C TRP A 48 -7.18 0.06 -18.05
N HIS A 49 -7.93 1.16 -18.13
CA HIS A 49 -9.23 1.28 -17.45
C HIS A 49 -10.26 0.29 -17.98
N ILE A 50 -10.35 0.13 -19.31
CA ILE A 50 -11.27 -0.84 -19.93
C ILE A 50 -10.91 -2.25 -19.46
N TYR A 51 -9.62 -2.58 -19.44
CA TYR A 51 -9.15 -3.87 -18.96
C TYR A 51 -9.56 -4.11 -17.52
N CYS A 52 -9.19 -3.22 -16.59
CA CYS A 52 -9.57 -3.35 -15.17
C CYS A 52 -11.09 -3.41 -14.98
N PHE A 53 -11.85 -2.57 -15.69
CA PHE A 53 -13.31 -2.55 -15.58
C PHE A 53 -13.94 -3.87 -16.04
N VAL A 54 -13.52 -4.39 -17.20
CA VAL A 54 -14.08 -5.63 -17.74
C VAL A 54 -13.65 -6.82 -16.89
N THR A 55 -12.35 -6.98 -16.61
CA THR A 55 -11.83 -8.21 -16.02
C THR A 55 -11.91 -8.24 -14.50
N ILE A 56 -11.51 -7.16 -13.81
CA ILE A 56 -11.47 -7.08 -12.33
C ILE A 56 -12.84 -6.70 -11.78
N ASP A 57 -13.40 -5.58 -12.26
CA ASP A 57 -14.58 -4.97 -11.64
C ASP A 57 -15.87 -5.70 -12.03
N THR A 58 -15.96 -6.21 -13.26
CA THR A 58 -17.19 -6.82 -13.79
C THR A 58 -17.11 -8.34 -13.78
N CYS A 59 -16.30 -8.95 -14.65
CA CYS A 59 -16.33 -10.40 -14.86
C CYS A 59 -15.97 -11.18 -13.58
N TYR A 60 -14.84 -10.86 -12.96
CA TYR A 60 -14.40 -11.62 -11.78
C TYR A 60 -15.28 -11.36 -10.56
N MET A 61 -15.73 -10.11 -10.34
CA MET A 61 -16.70 -9.82 -9.27
C MET A 61 -18.04 -10.50 -9.48
N ALA A 62 -18.55 -10.53 -10.71
CA ALA A 62 -19.76 -11.29 -11.02
C ALA A 62 -19.56 -12.78 -10.73
N GLY A 63 -18.38 -13.33 -11.04
CA GLY A 63 -18.00 -14.69 -10.64
C GLY A 63 -18.01 -14.89 -9.13
N VAL A 64 -17.44 -13.98 -8.35
CA VAL A 64 -17.43 -14.05 -6.87
C VAL A 64 -18.84 -13.97 -6.31
N ILE A 65 -19.66 -13.04 -6.80
CA ILE A 65 -21.06 -12.88 -6.37
C ILE A 65 -21.85 -14.14 -6.72
N TYR A 66 -21.68 -14.66 -7.94
CA TYR A 66 -22.30 -15.92 -8.37
C TYR A 66 -21.89 -17.08 -7.45
N PHE A 67 -20.60 -17.18 -7.13
CA PHE A 67 -20.08 -18.21 -6.22
C PHE A 67 -20.70 -18.10 -4.82
N ILE A 68 -20.80 -16.89 -4.25
CA ILE A 68 -21.45 -16.67 -2.95
C ILE A 68 -22.94 -17.01 -3.02
N ALA A 69 -23.64 -16.60 -4.07
CA ALA A 69 -25.05 -16.95 -4.27
C ALA A 69 -25.24 -18.47 -4.39
N LYS A 70 -24.33 -19.16 -5.09
CA LYS A 70 -24.31 -20.62 -5.19
C LYS A 70 -24.14 -21.29 -3.82
N LEU A 71 -23.26 -20.76 -2.96
CA LEU A 71 -23.07 -21.26 -1.60
C LEU A 71 -24.30 -21.04 -0.70
N LEU A 72 -24.90 -19.86 -0.75
CA LEU A 72 -26.02 -19.48 0.14
C LEU A 72 -27.35 -20.10 -0.30
N CYS A 73 -27.64 -20.07 -1.61
CA CYS A 73 -28.92 -20.49 -2.18
C CYS A 73 -28.92 -21.96 -2.65
N LYS A 74 -27.79 -22.67 -2.52
CA LYS A 74 -27.63 -24.06 -3.01
C LYS A 74 -28.01 -24.24 -4.49
N ILE A 75 -27.68 -23.25 -5.33
CA ILE A 75 -28.00 -23.27 -6.76
C ILE A 75 -27.11 -24.30 -7.47
N GLY A 76 -27.72 -25.29 -8.14
CA GLY A 76 -27.00 -26.31 -8.89
C GLY A 76 -26.25 -27.29 -7.99
N ARG A 77 -25.05 -27.74 -8.43
CA ARG A 77 -24.27 -28.74 -7.68
C ARG A 77 -23.69 -28.11 -6.40
N PRO A 78 -23.94 -28.69 -5.22
CA PRO A 78 -23.41 -28.15 -3.97
C PRO A 78 -21.88 -28.20 -3.97
N VAL A 79 -21.25 -27.09 -3.58
CA VAL A 79 -19.81 -27.04 -3.34
C VAL A 79 -19.58 -27.45 -1.88
N SER A 80 -19.31 -28.73 -1.65
CA SER A 80 -19.05 -29.25 -0.30
C SER A 80 -17.57 -29.23 0.11
N ASP A 81 -16.67 -29.05 -0.85
CA ASP A 81 -15.22 -29.02 -0.59
C ASP A 81 -14.81 -27.67 0.04
N LEU A 82 -14.55 -27.71 1.35
CA LEU A 82 -14.08 -26.57 2.13
C LEU A 82 -12.85 -25.89 1.52
N THR A 83 -11.96 -26.67 0.90
CA THR A 83 -10.74 -26.16 0.26
C THR A 83 -11.09 -25.22 -0.89
N LYS A 84 -12.02 -25.63 -1.74
CA LYS A 84 -12.51 -24.80 -2.86
C LYS A 84 -13.21 -23.55 -2.36
N ILE A 85 -14.00 -23.66 -1.29
CA ILE A 85 -14.69 -22.51 -0.67
C ILE A 85 -13.69 -21.47 -0.20
N VAL A 86 -12.75 -21.87 0.66
CA VAL A 86 -11.81 -20.94 1.28
C VAL A 86 -10.90 -20.29 0.24
N ILE A 87 -10.40 -21.05 -0.74
CA ILE A 87 -9.50 -20.51 -1.76
C ILE A 87 -10.25 -19.60 -2.74
N SER A 88 -11.49 -19.94 -3.12
CA SER A 88 -12.32 -19.07 -3.97
C SER A 88 -12.64 -17.76 -3.27
N LEU A 89 -12.96 -17.80 -1.97
CA LEU A 89 -13.20 -16.61 -1.15
C LEU A 89 -11.94 -15.75 -1.01
N LEU A 90 -10.78 -16.36 -0.76
CA LEU A 90 -9.50 -15.65 -0.71
C LEU A 90 -9.19 -14.97 -2.06
N SER A 91 -9.44 -15.67 -3.17
CA SER A 91 -9.26 -15.10 -4.51
C SER A 91 -10.23 -13.93 -4.77
N GLY A 92 -11.46 -14.03 -4.26
CA GLY A 92 -12.43 -12.93 -4.23
C GLY A 92 -11.93 -11.72 -3.42
N LEU A 93 -11.29 -11.93 -2.27
CA LEU A 93 -10.69 -10.85 -1.47
C LEU A 93 -9.55 -10.14 -2.22
N PHE A 94 -8.68 -10.89 -2.90
CA PHE A 94 -7.64 -10.30 -3.74
C PHE A 94 -8.24 -9.49 -4.90
N ASN A 95 -9.31 -9.99 -5.54
CA ASN A 95 -10.01 -9.25 -6.58
C ASN A 95 -10.69 -7.98 -6.05
N PHE A 96 -11.28 -8.04 -4.85
CA PHE A 96 -11.81 -6.85 -4.17
C PHE A 96 -10.74 -5.81 -3.89
N TYR A 97 -9.56 -6.25 -3.46
CA TYR A 97 -8.42 -5.35 -3.35
C TYR A 97 -8.04 -4.74 -4.71
N GLY A 98 -8.00 -5.55 -5.78
CA GLY A 98 -7.80 -5.07 -7.15
C GLY A 98 -8.77 -3.97 -7.57
N PHE A 99 -10.06 -4.20 -7.33
CA PHE A 99 -11.14 -3.23 -7.57
C PHE A 99 -10.89 -1.91 -6.83
N VAL A 100 -10.61 -1.97 -5.52
CA VAL A 100 -10.35 -0.76 -4.73
C VAL A 100 -9.13 0.00 -5.25
N MET A 101 -8.07 -0.72 -5.67
CA MET A 101 -6.87 -0.12 -6.23
C MET A 101 -7.14 0.53 -7.59
N HIS A 102 -7.97 -0.09 -8.43
CA HIS A 102 -8.43 0.51 -9.69
C HIS A 102 -9.17 1.82 -9.42
N VAL A 103 -10.13 1.84 -8.49
CA VAL A 103 -10.86 3.06 -8.10
C VAL A 103 -9.93 4.13 -7.55
N MET A 104 -9.01 3.74 -6.65
CA MET A 104 -8.04 4.64 -6.03
C MET A 104 -7.13 5.32 -7.05
N VAL A 105 -6.54 4.57 -7.99
CA VAL A 105 -5.68 5.11 -9.03
C VAL A 105 -6.48 5.98 -10.01
N SER A 106 -7.71 5.57 -10.35
CA SER A 106 -8.58 6.29 -11.28
C SER A 106 -9.04 7.64 -10.72
N LYS A 107 -9.49 7.68 -9.47
CA LYS A 107 -10.07 8.88 -8.84
C LYS A 107 -9.04 9.77 -8.17
N HIS A 108 -8.01 9.18 -7.56
CA HIS A 108 -7.06 9.90 -6.70
C HIS A 108 -5.62 9.85 -7.20
N GLY A 109 -5.34 9.20 -8.34
CA GLY A 109 -3.98 9.09 -8.89
C GLY A 109 -3.31 10.43 -9.18
N VAL A 110 -4.08 11.45 -9.59
CA VAL A 110 -3.58 12.82 -9.83
C VAL A 110 -3.01 13.41 -8.53
N GLY A 111 -3.80 13.39 -7.45
CA GLY A 111 -3.38 13.90 -6.14
C GLY A 111 -2.24 13.07 -5.53
N GLY A 112 -2.27 11.75 -5.74
CA GLY A 112 -1.21 10.84 -5.34
C GLY A 112 0.14 11.21 -5.97
N ALA A 113 0.18 11.41 -7.30
CA ALA A 113 1.38 11.78 -8.02
C ALA A 113 1.89 13.18 -7.62
N TYR A 114 1.01 14.19 -7.63
CA TYR A 114 1.40 15.56 -7.30
C TYR A 114 1.86 15.72 -5.85
N GLY A 115 1.16 15.10 -4.90
CA GLY A 115 1.53 15.23 -3.50
C GLY A 115 2.79 14.44 -3.15
N TRP A 116 3.08 13.30 -3.81
CA TRP A 116 4.37 12.63 -3.68
C TRP A 116 5.51 13.52 -4.19
N ASN A 117 5.36 14.10 -5.39
CA ASN A 117 6.33 15.04 -5.95
C ASN A 117 6.49 16.29 -5.08
N GLY A 118 5.39 16.75 -4.47
CA GLY A 118 5.38 17.85 -3.51
C GLY A 118 6.24 17.55 -2.28
N CYS A 119 6.11 16.35 -1.70
CA CYS A 119 6.96 15.91 -0.59
C CYS A 119 8.45 15.92 -1.00
N ARG A 120 8.77 15.42 -2.20
CA ARG A 120 10.14 15.40 -2.72
C ARG A 120 10.72 16.81 -2.89
N LYS A 121 9.94 17.74 -3.46
CA LYS A 121 10.34 19.16 -3.58
C LYS A 121 10.59 19.82 -2.22
N VAL A 122 9.81 19.46 -1.19
CA VAL A 122 10.03 19.96 0.17
C VAL A 122 11.34 19.42 0.75
N GLU A 123 11.64 18.14 0.51
CA GLU A 123 12.90 17.51 0.91
C GLU A 123 14.12 18.20 0.26
N GLU A 124 14.06 18.45 -1.05
CA GLU A 124 15.12 19.16 -1.78
C GLU A 124 15.36 20.56 -1.20
N ARG A 125 14.29 21.31 -0.90
CA ARG A 125 14.40 22.66 -0.30
C ARG A 125 15.07 22.63 1.07
N ILE A 126 14.72 21.69 1.95
CA ILE A 126 15.36 21.61 3.27
C ILE A 126 16.81 21.12 3.17
N MET A 127 17.13 20.24 2.22
CA MET A 127 18.52 19.82 1.98
C MET A 127 19.40 20.97 1.49
N ILE A 128 18.95 21.73 0.49
CA ILE A 128 19.69 22.91 -0.03
C ILE A 128 19.90 23.94 1.09
N TRP A 129 18.83 24.25 1.86
CA TRP A 129 18.93 25.17 2.98
C TRP A 129 19.89 24.66 4.06
N SER A 130 19.84 23.35 4.37
CA SER A 130 20.73 22.73 5.35
C SER A 130 22.18 22.81 4.92
N TRP A 131 22.51 22.67 3.64
CA TRP A 131 23.89 22.78 3.17
C TRP A 131 24.43 24.20 3.28
N GLY A 132 23.69 25.20 2.84
CA GLY A 132 24.13 26.60 2.90
C GLY A 132 24.26 27.19 4.32
N HIS A 133 23.83 26.47 5.35
CA HIS A 133 23.92 26.91 6.75
C HIS A 133 24.76 25.96 7.62
N CYS A 134 25.35 24.92 7.03
CA CYS A 134 26.13 23.90 7.74
C CYS A 134 27.63 24.20 7.83
N ASP A 135 28.13 25.32 7.30
CA ASP A 135 29.57 25.67 7.36
C ASP A 135 30.12 25.76 8.81
N ILE A 136 29.23 25.90 9.80
CA ILE A 136 29.60 25.99 11.22
C ILE A 136 29.66 24.60 11.90
N TYR A 137 29.05 23.58 11.30
CA TYR A 137 28.93 22.25 11.91
C TYR A 137 29.23 21.21 10.84
N GLY A 138 30.47 20.69 10.90
CA GLY A 138 31.13 19.85 9.90
C GLY A 138 30.26 18.81 9.15
N PRO A 139 30.80 18.26 8.04
CA PRO A 139 30.03 17.48 7.07
C PRO A 139 29.10 16.52 7.77
N TYR A 140 27.81 16.64 7.48
CA TYR A 140 26.79 15.79 8.05
C TYR A 140 27.10 14.35 7.68
N SER A 141 27.78 13.63 8.57
CA SER A 141 27.88 12.19 8.46
C SER A 141 26.47 11.69 8.75
N GLN A 142 25.80 11.23 7.70
CA GLN A 142 24.63 10.37 7.85
C GLN A 142 25.10 9.08 8.52
N HIS A 143 25.37 9.12 9.82
CA HIS A 143 25.42 7.93 10.68
C HIS A 143 24.00 7.41 10.88
N THR A 144 23.30 7.13 9.79
CA THR A 144 22.34 6.03 9.83
C THR A 144 23.17 4.80 10.09
N LYS A 145 22.94 4.12 11.24
CA LYS A 145 23.48 2.79 11.51
C LYS A 145 23.30 1.97 10.24
N SER A 146 24.39 1.66 9.54
CA SER A 146 24.29 1.17 8.16
C SER A 146 23.56 -0.18 8.11
N GLY A 147 23.66 -0.97 9.18
CA GLY A 147 23.02 -2.28 9.34
C GLY A 147 21.50 -2.28 9.15
N ASP A 148 20.76 -1.42 9.87
CA ASP A 148 19.28 -1.38 9.79
C ASP A 148 18.79 -1.04 8.37
N SER A 149 19.60 -0.27 7.64
CA SER A 149 19.25 0.16 6.29
C SER A 149 19.37 -0.99 5.27
N VAL A 150 20.33 -1.90 5.46
CA VAL A 150 20.60 -3.04 4.57
C VAL A 150 19.52 -4.10 4.71
N LEU A 151 19.16 -4.49 5.94
CA LEU A 151 18.12 -5.49 6.19
C LEU A 151 16.77 -5.07 5.58
N GLN A 152 16.36 -3.81 5.80
CA GLN A 152 15.13 -3.28 5.19
C GLN A 152 15.15 -3.34 3.67
N ASN A 153 16.30 -3.06 3.04
CA ASN A 153 16.43 -3.11 1.59
C ASN A 153 16.29 -4.54 1.07
N ILE A 154 16.93 -5.51 1.74
CA ILE A 154 16.83 -6.92 1.41
C ILE A 154 15.37 -7.38 1.51
N ILE A 155 14.70 -7.05 2.61
CA ILE A 155 13.30 -7.43 2.83
C ILE A 155 12.38 -6.85 1.75
N ILE A 156 12.47 -5.55 1.47
CA ILE A 156 11.63 -4.91 0.44
C ILE A 156 11.92 -5.51 -0.94
N SER A 157 13.19 -5.71 -1.28
CA SER A 157 13.60 -6.33 -2.55
C SER A 157 13.04 -7.75 -2.68
N SER A 158 13.08 -8.55 -1.60
CA SER A 158 12.51 -9.90 -1.56
C SER A 158 10.99 -9.88 -1.75
N VAL A 159 10.27 -8.99 -1.06
CA VAL A 159 8.80 -8.84 -1.23
C VAL A 159 8.47 -8.47 -2.69
N LEU A 160 9.20 -7.53 -3.28
CA LEU A 160 8.96 -7.12 -4.67
C LEU A 160 9.22 -8.25 -5.66
N LYS A 161 10.27 -9.06 -5.45
CA LYS A 161 10.54 -10.25 -6.28
C LYS A 161 9.44 -11.30 -6.13
N LEU A 162 8.94 -11.54 -4.92
CA LEU A 162 7.83 -12.46 -4.70
C LEU A 162 6.58 -12.00 -5.47
N LEU A 163 6.28 -10.71 -5.46
CA LEU A 163 5.18 -10.12 -6.24
C LEU A 163 5.38 -10.17 -7.77
N ASP A 164 6.59 -10.47 -8.26
CA ASP A 164 6.83 -10.77 -9.68
C ASP A 164 6.54 -12.23 -10.02
N ILE A 165 6.77 -13.14 -9.08
CA ILE A 165 6.62 -14.59 -9.26
C ILE A 165 5.17 -15.04 -9.00
N TYR A 166 4.48 -14.40 -8.05
CA TYR A 166 3.12 -14.78 -7.65
C TYR A 166 2.11 -14.86 -8.80
N PRO A 167 2.07 -13.94 -9.79
CA PRO A 167 1.14 -14.07 -10.90
C PRO A 167 1.23 -15.40 -11.63
N ILE A 168 2.44 -15.94 -11.81
CA ILE A 168 2.67 -17.20 -12.50
C ILE A 168 2.20 -18.37 -11.61
N ILE A 169 2.68 -18.42 -10.36
CA ILE A 169 2.36 -19.51 -9.42
C ILE A 169 0.86 -19.57 -9.13
N VAL A 170 0.24 -18.43 -8.85
CA VAL A 170 -1.18 -18.33 -8.49
C VAL A 170 -2.05 -18.72 -9.69
N THR A 171 -1.77 -18.17 -10.87
CA THR A 171 -2.54 -18.51 -12.08
C THR A 171 -2.45 -19.99 -12.39
N ALA A 172 -1.24 -20.55 -12.39
CA ALA A 172 -1.04 -21.98 -12.66
C ALA A 172 -1.77 -22.86 -11.64
N SER A 173 -1.70 -22.52 -10.35
CA SER A 173 -2.34 -23.28 -9.27
C SER A 173 -3.86 -23.20 -9.35
N VAL A 174 -4.41 -22.01 -9.52
CA VAL A 174 -5.86 -21.75 -9.56
C VAL A 174 -6.51 -22.42 -10.77
N ILE A 175 -5.88 -22.34 -11.94
CA ILE A 175 -6.39 -22.98 -13.17
C ILE A 175 -6.34 -24.50 -13.05
N SER A 176 -5.19 -25.05 -12.65
CA SER A 176 -4.98 -26.51 -12.57
C SER A 176 -5.89 -27.18 -11.55
N LEU A 177 -6.14 -26.52 -10.41
CA LEU A 177 -6.94 -27.07 -9.31
C LEU A 177 -8.41 -26.60 -9.35
N HIS A 178 -8.78 -25.77 -10.33
CA HIS A 178 -10.11 -25.20 -10.48
C HIS A 178 -10.62 -24.48 -9.22
N LEU A 179 -9.75 -23.63 -8.65
CA LEU A 179 -9.96 -22.96 -7.36
C LEU A 179 -10.49 -21.52 -7.47
N ASP A 180 -10.85 -21.06 -8.66
CA ASP A 180 -11.46 -19.74 -8.87
C ASP A 180 -12.99 -19.79 -8.96
N PRO A 181 -13.65 -18.68 -8.57
CA PRO A 181 -15.10 -18.56 -8.69
C PRO A 181 -15.63 -18.61 -10.14
N LEU A 182 -14.82 -18.22 -11.13
CA LEU A 182 -15.25 -18.22 -12.54
C LEU A 182 -15.43 -19.64 -13.10
N TYR A 183 -14.70 -20.63 -12.58
CA TYR A 183 -14.87 -22.03 -12.95
C TYR A 183 -16.31 -22.49 -12.81
N PHE A 184 -16.93 -22.19 -11.67
CA PHE A 184 -18.30 -22.62 -11.37
C PHE A 184 -19.30 -21.99 -12.35
N ALA A 185 -19.12 -20.71 -12.67
CA ALA A 185 -19.96 -20.04 -13.67
C ALA A 185 -19.79 -20.67 -15.06
N VAL A 186 -18.56 -20.95 -15.49
CA VAL A 186 -18.29 -21.56 -16.80
C VAL A 186 -18.89 -22.96 -16.91
N VAL A 187 -18.75 -23.80 -15.88
CA VAL A 187 -19.32 -25.14 -15.86
C VAL A 187 -20.85 -25.09 -15.89
N ASP A 188 -21.47 -24.29 -15.04
CA ASP A 188 -22.94 -24.23 -14.96
C ASP A 188 -23.54 -23.61 -16.24
N LEU A 189 -22.91 -22.60 -16.84
CA LEU A 189 -23.31 -22.05 -18.14
C LEU A 189 -23.18 -23.09 -19.26
N SER A 190 -22.10 -23.87 -19.25
CA SER A 190 -21.88 -24.93 -20.23
C SER A 190 -22.95 -26.02 -20.13
N ASP A 191 -23.28 -26.44 -18.92
CA ASP A 191 -24.31 -27.44 -18.65
C ASP A 191 -25.71 -26.90 -19.03
N PHE A 192 -26.01 -25.64 -18.67
CA PHE A 192 -27.32 -25.02 -18.92
C PHE A 192 -27.61 -24.82 -20.41
N PHE A 193 -26.64 -24.31 -21.19
CA PHE A 193 -26.81 -24.06 -22.62
C PHE A 193 -26.45 -25.27 -23.51
N GLN A 194 -26.04 -26.40 -22.93
CA GLN A 194 -25.55 -27.58 -23.65
C GLN A 194 -24.49 -27.21 -24.70
N LEU A 195 -23.50 -26.42 -24.28
CA LEU A 195 -22.51 -25.85 -25.20
C LEU A 195 -21.69 -26.93 -25.90
N SER A 196 -21.40 -26.72 -27.20
CA SER A 196 -20.47 -27.57 -27.94
C SER A 196 -19.08 -27.61 -27.29
N HIS A 197 -18.31 -28.69 -27.51
CA HIS A 197 -16.96 -28.83 -26.97
C HIS A 197 -16.03 -27.65 -27.33
N ARG A 198 -16.19 -27.08 -28.54
CA ARG A 198 -15.45 -25.89 -28.97
C ARG A 198 -15.80 -24.66 -28.15
N ALA A 199 -17.09 -24.40 -27.93
CA ALA A 199 -17.54 -23.27 -27.10
C ALA A 199 -17.10 -23.42 -25.64
N HIS A 200 -17.16 -24.64 -25.09
CA HIS A 200 -16.64 -24.94 -23.76
C HIS A 200 -15.13 -24.65 -23.65
N PHE A 201 -14.34 -25.10 -24.62
CA PHE A 201 -12.90 -24.80 -24.68
C PHE A 201 -12.65 -23.29 -24.77
N THR A 202 -13.40 -22.56 -25.60
CA THR A 202 -13.29 -21.09 -25.72
C THR A 202 -13.59 -20.39 -24.39
N LEU A 203 -14.59 -20.82 -23.62
CA LEU A 203 -14.88 -20.24 -22.31
C LEU A 203 -13.76 -20.48 -21.29
N HIS A 204 -13.18 -21.69 -21.28
CA HIS A 204 -12.03 -21.99 -20.43
C HIS A 204 -10.77 -21.19 -20.83
N PHE A 205 -10.56 -21.00 -22.12
CA PHE A 205 -9.49 -20.14 -22.63
C PHE A 205 -9.70 -18.69 -22.19
N LEU A 206 -10.91 -18.15 -22.32
CA LEU A 206 -11.24 -16.81 -21.84
C LEU A 206 -11.04 -16.67 -20.33
N ARG A 207 -11.48 -17.66 -19.54
CA ARG A 207 -11.26 -17.73 -18.08
C ARG A 207 -9.76 -17.64 -17.75
N PHE A 208 -8.90 -18.33 -18.49
CA PHE A 208 -7.45 -18.26 -18.30
C PHE A 208 -6.91 -16.82 -18.47
N PHE A 209 -7.27 -16.10 -19.54
CA PHE A 209 -6.80 -14.72 -19.73
C PHE A 209 -7.31 -13.75 -18.69
N ILE A 210 -8.56 -13.91 -18.25
CA ILE A 210 -9.14 -13.08 -17.19
C ILE A 210 -8.35 -13.28 -15.89
N ILE A 211 -8.12 -14.53 -15.48
CA ILE A 211 -7.41 -14.84 -14.23
C ILE A 211 -5.94 -14.42 -14.31
N ALA A 212 -5.27 -14.75 -15.41
CA ALA A 212 -3.86 -14.43 -15.60
C ALA A 212 -3.63 -12.92 -15.54
N GLY A 213 -4.38 -12.15 -16.32
CA GLY A 213 -4.17 -10.71 -16.35
C GLY A 213 -4.72 -10.00 -15.12
N ASN A 214 -5.81 -10.48 -14.47
CA ASN A 214 -6.21 -9.96 -13.15
C ASN A 214 -5.08 -10.11 -12.13
N THR A 215 -4.46 -11.29 -12.05
CA THR A 215 -3.39 -11.54 -11.08
C THR A 215 -2.17 -10.66 -11.36
N VAL A 216 -1.76 -10.55 -12.63
CA VAL A 216 -0.66 -9.65 -13.04
C VAL A 216 -0.95 -8.20 -12.67
N MET A 217 -2.18 -7.73 -12.91
CA MET A 217 -2.58 -6.34 -12.66
C MET A 217 -2.67 -6.03 -11.17
N ILE A 218 -3.24 -6.93 -10.37
CA ILE A 218 -3.33 -6.80 -8.91
C ILE A 218 -1.91 -6.75 -8.31
N CYS A 219 -1.04 -7.70 -8.67
CA CYS A 219 0.34 -7.72 -8.16
C CYS A 219 1.14 -6.49 -8.60
N SER A 220 0.98 -6.03 -9.85
CA SER A 220 1.68 -4.85 -10.37
C SER A 220 1.22 -3.56 -9.70
N THR A 221 -0.08 -3.41 -9.47
CA THR A 221 -0.65 -2.25 -8.79
C THR A 221 -0.27 -2.26 -7.29
N LEU A 222 -0.29 -3.43 -6.64
CA LEU A 222 0.20 -3.60 -5.28
C LEU A 222 1.67 -3.19 -5.14
N LYS A 223 2.55 -3.64 -6.06
CA LYS A 223 3.96 -3.20 -6.09
C LYS A 223 4.07 -1.69 -6.15
N MET A 224 3.34 -1.03 -7.06
CA MET A 224 3.36 0.43 -7.18
C MET A 224 2.98 1.13 -5.89
N VAL A 225 1.92 0.68 -5.23
CA VAL A 225 1.41 1.28 -4.02
C VAL A 225 2.34 1.03 -2.84
N LEU A 226 2.90 -0.16 -2.71
CA LEU A 226 3.88 -0.46 -1.66
C LEU A 226 5.15 0.40 -1.80
N ILE A 227 5.73 0.49 -3.01
CA ILE A 227 6.95 1.28 -3.21
C ILE A 227 6.64 2.78 -3.03
N SER A 228 5.53 3.29 -3.59
CA SER A 228 5.17 4.72 -3.45
C SER A 228 4.88 5.10 -1.99
N PHE A 229 4.20 4.25 -1.24
CA PHE A 229 3.92 4.46 0.18
C PHE A 229 5.20 4.43 1.03
N MET A 230 6.03 3.38 0.88
CA MET A 230 7.30 3.28 1.61
C MET A 230 8.27 4.41 1.28
N SER A 231 8.34 4.79 -0.01
CA SER A 231 9.09 5.94 -0.48
C SER A 231 8.67 7.23 0.21
N ARG A 232 7.35 7.50 0.21
CA ARG A 232 6.78 8.69 0.85
C ARG A 232 7.10 8.73 2.34
N LEU A 233 6.85 7.63 3.06
CA LEU A 233 7.15 7.54 4.49
C LEU A 233 8.62 7.87 4.76
N LYS A 234 9.53 7.38 3.92
CA LYS A 234 10.97 7.62 4.05
C LYS A 234 11.34 9.09 3.79
N ILE A 235 10.80 9.70 2.74
CA ILE A 235 11.01 11.12 2.42
C ILE A 235 10.52 11.99 3.58
N GLN A 236 9.32 11.73 4.06
CA GLN A 236 8.74 12.49 5.17
C GLN A 236 9.57 12.33 6.45
N LEU A 237 10.00 11.11 6.78
CA LEU A 237 10.88 10.85 7.93
C LEU A 237 12.22 11.61 7.81
N ASN A 238 12.79 11.69 6.61
CA ASN A 238 14.01 12.47 6.37
C ASN A 238 13.79 13.98 6.54
N ILE A 239 12.65 14.50 6.07
CA ILE A 239 12.29 15.92 6.28
C ILE A 239 12.17 16.20 7.79
N PHE A 240 11.45 15.37 8.54
CA PHE A 240 11.27 15.59 9.97
C PHE A 240 12.56 15.40 10.78
N SER A 241 13.43 14.47 10.42
CA SER A 241 14.72 14.31 11.09
C SER A 241 15.61 15.55 10.90
N LEU A 242 15.61 16.14 9.70
CA LEU A 242 16.30 17.39 9.40
C LEU A 242 15.67 18.58 10.15
N LEU A 243 14.34 18.71 10.12
CA LEU A 243 13.62 19.74 10.86
C LEU A 243 13.93 19.66 12.37
N LEU A 244 13.92 18.44 12.93
CA LEU A 244 14.19 18.20 14.34
C LEU A 244 15.62 18.57 14.72
N LYS A 245 16.60 18.18 13.89
CA LYS A 245 18.01 18.56 14.07
C LYS A 245 18.15 20.07 14.14
N HIS A 246 17.60 20.78 13.15
CA HIS A 246 17.72 22.24 13.07
C HIS A 246 16.94 22.97 14.17
N ALA A 247 15.76 22.47 14.54
CA ALA A 247 15.01 23.01 15.67
C ALA A 247 15.78 22.88 17.00
N LYS A 248 16.43 21.74 17.24
CA LYS A 248 17.28 21.53 18.43
C LYS A 248 18.48 22.47 18.47
N ILE A 249 19.13 22.71 17.32
CA ILE A 249 20.24 23.66 17.21
C ILE A 249 19.80 25.09 17.55
N ILE A 250 18.66 25.53 16.99
CA ILE A 250 18.09 26.85 17.30
C ILE A 250 17.82 26.99 18.79
N LEU A 251 17.23 25.96 19.41
CA LEU A 251 16.95 25.96 20.84
C LEU A 251 18.23 25.99 21.69
N SER A 252 19.24 25.17 21.36
CA SER A 252 20.48 25.05 22.15
C SER A 252 21.33 26.30 22.10
N GLN A 253 21.44 26.94 20.94
CA GLN A 253 22.22 28.17 20.77
C GLN A 253 21.49 29.41 21.33
N ARG A 254 20.23 29.26 21.80
CA ARG A 254 19.35 30.35 22.24
C ARG A 254 19.26 31.53 21.25
N ILE A 255 19.46 31.26 19.95
CA ILE A 255 19.60 32.36 19.00
C ILE A 255 18.22 32.88 18.59
N ARG A 256 18.06 34.20 18.66
CA ARG A 256 16.88 34.95 18.21
C ARG A 256 16.76 35.04 16.68
N PHE A 257 17.09 33.99 15.93
CA PHE A 257 16.94 33.99 14.47
C PHE A 257 15.50 33.68 14.06
N VAL A 258 14.61 34.68 14.20
CA VAL A 258 13.23 34.63 13.71
C VAL A 258 13.12 34.09 12.27
N PRO A 259 13.99 34.49 11.31
CA PRO A 259 13.90 34.00 9.93
C PRO A 259 14.10 32.48 9.79
N ARG A 260 14.94 31.87 10.65
CA ARG A 260 15.19 30.42 10.62
C ARG A 260 13.99 29.64 11.15
N ILE A 261 13.39 30.10 12.26
CA ILE A 261 12.18 29.46 12.80
C ILE A 261 11.03 29.58 11.79
N GLU A 262 10.87 30.76 11.18
CA GLU A 262 9.86 30.98 10.13
C GLU A 262 10.06 30.06 8.92
N PHE A 263 11.31 29.85 8.50
CA PHE A 263 11.64 28.90 7.44
C PHE A 263 11.24 27.46 7.82
N LEU A 264 11.59 26.98 9.02
CA LEU A 264 11.23 25.63 9.46
C LEU A 264 9.71 25.43 9.53
N VAL A 265 8.97 26.44 10.03
CA VAL A 265 7.49 26.42 10.03
C VAL A 265 6.95 26.39 8.59
N LYS A 266 7.54 27.15 7.66
CA LYS A 266 7.16 27.15 6.24
C LYS A 266 7.40 25.79 5.58
N ILE A 267 8.49 25.10 5.91
CA ILE A 267 8.77 23.74 5.43
C ILE A 267 7.74 22.76 5.97
N HIS A 268 7.43 22.80 7.28
CA HIS A 268 6.39 21.95 7.87
C HIS A 268 5.02 22.18 7.21
N LEU A 269 4.61 23.44 7.01
CA LEU A 269 3.36 23.76 6.32
C LEU A 269 3.35 23.30 4.87
N SER A 270 4.46 23.45 4.15
CA SER A 270 4.60 22.96 2.77
C SER A 270 4.45 21.44 2.71
N LEU A 271 5.01 20.72 3.68
CA LEU A 271 4.86 19.28 3.80
C LEU A 271 3.41 18.88 4.10
N GLN A 272 2.70 19.65 4.92
CA GLN A 272 1.27 19.41 5.18
C GLN A 272 0.42 19.63 3.94
N ILE A 273 0.67 20.70 3.18
CA ILE A 273 -0.04 20.96 1.91
C ILE A 273 0.20 19.83 0.92
N ALA A 274 1.45 19.38 0.76
CA ALA A 274 1.76 18.21 -0.07
C ALA A 274 1.08 16.94 0.45
N GLY A 275 1.04 16.77 1.78
CA GLY A 275 0.35 15.65 2.43
C GLY A 275 -1.17 15.65 2.20
N GLN A 276 -1.81 16.81 2.19
CA GLN A 276 -3.25 16.96 1.92
C GLN A 276 -3.60 16.55 0.49
N GLN A 277 -2.72 16.79 -0.49
CA GLN A 277 -2.94 16.35 -1.88
C GLN A 277 -2.92 14.83 -2.03
N VAL A 278 -2.07 14.13 -1.26
CA VAL A 278 -2.02 12.65 -1.26
C VAL A 278 -3.09 12.04 -0.35
N ALA A 279 -3.70 12.80 0.57
CA ALA A 279 -4.53 12.25 1.63
C ALA A 279 -5.64 11.31 1.10
N PRO A 280 -6.45 11.66 0.08
CA PRO A 280 -7.50 10.74 -0.41
C PRO A 280 -6.95 9.44 -1.00
N PHE A 281 -5.82 9.51 -1.71
CA PHE A 281 -5.14 8.34 -2.26
C PHE A 281 -4.62 7.45 -1.14
N GLN A 282 -3.97 8.03 -0.13
CA GLN A 282 -3.42 7.28 0.99
C GLN A 282 -4.49 6.73 1.92
N GLU A 283 -5.54 7.48 2.24
CA GLU A 283 -6.62 7.08 3.14
C GLU A 283 -7.35 5.84 2.61
N LEU A 284 -7.74 5.85 1.33
CA LEU A 284 -8.39 4.71 0.67
C LEU A 284 -7.44 3.50 0.58
N GLY A 285 -6.20 3.72 0.16
CA GLY A 285 -5.21 2.66 0.04
C GLY A 285 -4.85 2.02 1.38
N THR A 286 -4.73 2.81 2.44
CA THR A 286 -4.45 2.31 3.80
C THR A 286 -5.62 1.53 4.37
N ILE A 287 -6.87 1.99 4.19
CA ILE A 287 -8.03 1.22 4.63
C ILE A 287 -8.14 -0.10 3.88
N ALA A 288 -7.98 -0.07 2.56
CA ALA A 288 -8.00 -1.29 1.74
C ALA A 288 -6.90 -2.26 2.19
N LEU A 289 -5.67 -1.77 2.40
CA LEU A 289 -4.55 -2.58 2.88
C LEU A 289 -4.78 -3.13 4.29
N MET A 290 -5.34 -2.33 5.21
CA MET A 290 -5.62 -2.80 6.58
C MET A 290 -6.73 -3.84 6.59
N LEU A 291 -7.87 -3.57 5.94
CA LEU A 291 -9.02 -4.48 5.93
C LEU A 291 -8.70 -5.77 5.17
N VAL A 292 -8.29 -5.64 3.90
CA VAL A 292 -8.03 -6.80 3.04
C VAL A 292 -6.77 -7.52 3.50
N GLY A 293 -5.74 -6.80 3.93
CA GLY A 293 -4.53 -7.39 4.51
C GLY A 293 -4.84 -8.21 5.76
N GLN A 294 -5.74 -7.74 6.63
CA GLN A 294 -6.13 -8.48 7.83
C GLN A 294 -6.87 -9.76 7.47
N LEU A 295 -7.83 -9.68 6.55
CA LEU A 295 -8.59 -10.85 6.10
C LEU A 295 -7.68 -11.85 5.41
N ILE A 296 -6.82 -11.41 4.49
CA ILE A 296 -5.82 -12.26 3.83
C ILE A 296 -4.91 -12.91 4.86
N PHE A 297 -4.43 -12.18 5.86
CA PHE A 297 -3.58 -12.74 6.91
C PHE A 297 -4.28 -13.87 7.68
N VAL A 298 -5.54 -13.66 8.07
CA VAL A 298 -6.38 -14.68 8.73
C VAL A 298 -6.57 -15.90 7.83
N PHE A 299 -7.08 -15.70 6.61
CA PHE A 299 -7.38 -16.80 5.70
C PHE A 299 -6.14 -17.55 5.23
N SER A 300 -5.01 -16.86 5.03
CA SER A 300 -3.74 -17.51 4.66
C SER A 300 -3.18 -18.34 5.80
N ASN A 301 -3.23 -17.87 7.06
CA ASN A 301 -2.82 -18.69 8.21
C ASN A 301 -3.74 -19.89 8.41
N PHE A 302 -5.06 -19.68 8.30
CA PHE A 302 -6.04 -20.77 8.35
C PHE A 302 -5.77 -21.81 7.26
N ALA A 303 -5.59 -21.38 6.01
CA ALA A 303 -5.31 -22.27 4.88
C ALA A 303 -3.99 -23.03 5.04
N THR A 304 -2.96 -22.38 5.58
CA THR A 304 -1.66 -23.02 5.88
C THR A 304 -1.83 -24.16 6.88
N LEU A 305 -2.56 -23.93 7.97
CA LEU A 305 -2.73 -24.95 9.02
C LEU A 305 -3.70 -26.05 8.59
N ARG A 306 -4.83 -25.69 7.95
CA ARG A 306 -5.90 -26.64 7.62
C ARG A 306 -5.58 -27.51 6.42
N PHE A 307 -4.90 -26.98 5.41
CA PHE A 307 -4.65 -27.69 4.15
C PHE A 307 -3.24 -28.29 4.06
N TYR A 308 -2.56 -28.42 5.21
CA TYR A 308 -1.32 -29.18 5.31
C TYR A 308 -1.57 -30.62 4.84
N ASN A 309 -0.77 -31.12 3.90
CA ASN A 309 -0.92 -32.41 3.19
C ASN A 309 -2.13 -32.57 2.26
N VAL A 310 -2.99 -31.55 2.10
CA VAL A 310 -4.14 -31.62 1.18
C VAL A 310 -3.80 -30.99 -0.17
N LEU A 311 -3.09 -29.86 -0.17
CA LEU A 311 -2.74 -29.13 -1.39
C LEU A 311 -1.38 -29.57 -1.95
N PRO A 312 -1.20 -29.58 -3.29
CA PRO A 312 0.12 -29.75 -3.89
C PRO A 312 1.10 -28.70 -3.37
N LEU A 313 2.37 -29.10 -3.19
CA LEU A 313 3.41 -28.26 -2.57
C LEU A 313 3.49 -26.84 -3.18
N ALA A 314 3.41 -26.75 -4.51
CA ALA A 314 3.47 -25.46 -5.22
C ALA A 314 2.32 -24.51 -4.85
N ALA A 315 1.10 -25.02 -4.71
CA ALA A 315 -0.06 -24.24 -4.28
C ALA A 315 -0.02 -23.98 -2.77
N TYR A 316 0.43 -24.96 -1.98
CA TYR A 316 0.53 -24.86 -0.53
C TYR A 316 1.50 -23.75 -0.10
N GLN A 317 2.68 -23.64 -0.73
CA GLN A 317 3.72 -22.67 -0.35
C GLN A 317 3.26 -21.20 -0.50
N PHE A 318 2.25 -20.93 -1.33
CA PHE A 318 1.70 -19.59 -1.50
C PHE A 318 1.12 -19.02 -0.20
N TYR A 319 0.35 -19.80 0.57
CA TYR A 319 -0.35 -19.31 1.77
C TYR A 319 0.58 -18.83 2.90
N PRO A 320 1.55 -19.63 3.38
CA PRO A 320 2.49 -19.16 4.40
C PRO A 320 3.34 -17.99 3.87
N SER A 321 3.68 -18.00 2.57
CA SER A 321 4.43 -16.90 1.94
C SER A 321 3.64 -15.58 1.99
N VAL A 322 2.36 -15.60 1.62
CA VAL A 322 1.48 -14.43 1.70
C VAL A 322 1.35 -13.91 3.14
N SER A 323 1.17 -14.81 4.12
CA SER A 323 1.10 -14.43 5.53
C SER A 323 2.37 -13.71 5.99
N ILE A 324 3.55 -14.23 5.63
CA ILE A 324 4.85 -13.61 5.92
C ILE A 324 4.96 -12.25 5.23
N VAL A 325 4.56 -12.13 3.96
CA VAL A 325 4.61 -10.87 3.21
C VAL A 325 3.73 -9.80 3.87
N VAL A 326 2.48 -10.14 4.21
CA VAL A 326 1.56 -9.21 4.89
C VAL A 326 2.12 -8.80 6.25
N GLY A 327 2.55 -9.76 7.08
CA GLY A 327 3.14 -9.48 8.39
C GLY A 327 4.40 -8.61 8.30
N THR A 328 5.20 -8.81 7.26
CA THR A 328 6.40 -8.02 6.96
C THR A 328 6.05 -6.59 6.57
N ILE A 329 5.09 -6.40 5.66
CA ILE A 329 4.64 -5.07 5.23
C ILE A 329 4.13 -4.27 6.43
N VAL A 330 3.28 -4.87 7.27
CA VAL A 330 2.75 -4.23 8.48
C VAL A 330 3.88 -3.91 9.47
N SER A 331 4.82 -4.85 9.66
CA SER A 331 5.95 -4.67 10.59
C SER A 331 6.92 -3.58 10.15
N LEU A 332 7.05 -3.33 8.84
CA LEU A 332 7.91 -2.27 8.31
C LEU A 332 7.21 -0.91 8.27
N THR A 333 5.97 -0.85 7.82
CA THR A 333 5.26 0.41 7.56
C THR A 333 4.80 1.09 8.84
N LEU A 334 4.23 0.33 9.78
CA LEU A 334 3.53 0.88 10.94
C LEU A 334 4.46 1.56 11.95
N PRO A 335 5.65 1.03 12.29
CA PRO A 335 6.60 1.75 13.16
C PRO A 335 7.12 3.04 12.53
N VAL A 336 7.31 3.06 11.20
CA VAL A 336 7.75 4.26 10.49
C VAL A 336 6.66 5.33 10.52
N ALA A 337 5.40 4.94 10.31
CA ALA A 337 4.24 5.83 10.43
C ALA A 337 4.10 6.42 11.84
N GLN A 338 4.31 5.62 12.88
CA GLN A 338 4.28 6.08 14.28
C GLN A 338 5.41 7.07 14.57
N LYS A 339 6.65 6.70 14.22
CA LYS A 339 7.81 7.58 14.39
C LYS A 339 7.63 8.92 13.67
N LEU A 340 7.03 8.90 12.49
CA LEU A 340 6.72 10.12 11.74
C LEU A 340 5.79 11.06 12.51
N ALA A 341 4.74 10.52 13.15
CA ALA A 341 3.81 11.29 13.95
C ALA A 341 4.49 11.85 15.22
N GLU A 342 5.34 11.06 15.87
CA GLU A 342 6.13 11.47 17.05
C GLU A 342 7.13 12.57 16.71
N ASP A 343 7.95 12.38 15.67
CA ASP A 343 8.94 13.36 15.21
C ASP A 343 8.25 14.68 14.80
N SER A 344 7.07 14.59 14.15
CA SER A 344 6.30 15.78 13.79
C SER A 344 5.79 16.56 15.00
N LYS A 345 5.28 15.87 16.03
CA LYS A 345 4.84 16.48 17.28
C LYS A 345 6.02 17.13 18.03
N GLU A 346 7.16 16.44 18.04
CA GLU A 346 8.38 16.90 18.72
C GLU A 346 8.98 18.14 18.05
N VAL A 347 9.00 18.20 16.71
CA VAL A 347 9.42 19.40 15.96
C VAL A 347 8.58 20.61 16.37
N LEU A 348 7.25 20.49 16.39
CA LEU A 348 6.38 21.60 16.79
C LEU A 348 6.60 22.03 18.25
N ARG A 349 6.81 21.06 19.16
CA ARG A 349 7.11 21.33 20.57
C ARG A 349 8.40 22.14 20.74
N ILE A 350 9.48 21.74 20.04
CA ILE A 350 10.78 22.43 20.12
C ILE A 350 10.69 23.81 19.47
N LEU A 351 9.95 23.97 18.37
CA LEU A 351 9.73 25.27 17.75
C LEU A 351 8.94 26.22 18.67
N ASP A 352 7.88 25.75 19.35
CA ASP A 352 7.15 26.57 20.35
C ASP A 352 8.07 26.99 21.51
N ALA A 353 8.88 26.06 22.03
CA ALA A 353 9.86 26.36 23.07
C ALA A 353 10.92 27.39 22.61
N SER A 354 11.39 27.26 21.38
CA SER A 354 12.38 28.19 20.79
C SER A 354 11.83 29.61 20.67
N VAL A 355 10.54 29.75 20.35
CA VAL A 355 9.87 31.06 20.28
C VAL A 355 9.68 31.67 21.67
N VAL A 356 9.41 30.87 22.70
CA VAL A 356 9.29 31.36 24.09
C VAL A 356 10.62 31.92 24.61
N VAL A 357 11.74 31.24 24.32
CA VAL A 357 13.08 31.71 24.71
C VAL A 357 13.48 33.00 23.99
N GLY A 358 12.91 33.26 22.81
CA GLY A 358 13.21 34.43 21.98
C GLY A 358 12.73 35.78 22.51
N GLY A 359 11.83 35.81 23.50
CA GLY A 359 11.26 37.04 24.09
C GLY A 359 9.91 37.49 23.48
N SER A 360 9.42 38.66 23.89
CA SER A 360 8.05 39.17 23.64
C SER A 360 7.89 40.05 22.38
N ASN A 361 8.73 39.88 21.36
CA ASN A 361 8.58 40.63 20.10
C ASN A 361 7.24 40.28 19.41
N GLY A 362 6.49 41.26 18.91
CA GLY A 362 5.24 41.05 18.18
C GLY A 362 5.33 40.02 17.04
N ARG A 363 6.47 39.96 16.32
CA ARG A 363 6.72 38.93 15.29
C ARG A 363 6.82 37.52 15.88
N LEU A 364 7.45 37.36 17.05
CA LEU A 364 7.54 36.08 17.76
C LEU A 364 6.16 35.65 18.28
N ILE A 365 5.34 36.58 18.75
CA ILE A 365 3.96 36.30 19.17
C ILE A 365 3.14 35.78 17.99
N ALA A 366 3.23 36.41 16.82
CA ALA A 366 2.57 35.95 15.60
C ALA A 366 3.05 34.54 15.18
N LEU A 367 4.36 34.30 15.24
CA LEU A 367 4.94 33.00 14.91
C LEU A 367 4.51 31.90 15.88
N LYS A 368 4.43 32.21 17.18
CA LYS A 368 3.92 31.32 18.23
C LYS A 368 2.48 30.90 17.93
N ARG A 369 1.61 31.86 17.58
CA ARG A 369 0.23 31.58 17.17
C ARG A 369 0.18 30.65 15.96
N LYS A 370 1.04 30.90 14.96
CA LYS A 370 1.16 30.07 13.76
C LYS A 370 1.63 28.64 14.05
N ILE A 371 2.61 28.46 14.95
CA ILE A 371 3.07 27.14 15.38
C ILE A 371 1.95 26.40 16.10
N ARG A 372 1.25 27.06 17.02
CA ARG A 372 0.14 26.46 17.79
C ARG A 372 -1.08 26.10 16.93
N SER A 373 -1.34 26.85 15.87
CA SER A 373 -2.39 26.50 14.90
C SER A 373 -1.98 25.34 13.98
N THR A 374 -0.68 25.06 13.87
CA THR A 374 -0.16 23.99 13.02
C THR A 374 -0.34 22.65 13.72
N GLN A 375 -1.09 21.75 13.10
CA GLN A 375 -1.29 20.41 13.64
C GLN A 375 -0.05 19.53 13.41
N PRO A 376 0.21 18.53 14.26
CA PRO A 376 1.17 17.47 13.95
C PRO A 376 0.76 16.71 12.69
N HIS A 377 1.72 16.22 11.92
CA HIS A 377 1.44 15.33 10.79
C HIS A 377 0.86 14.01 11.29
N LYS A 378 -0.28 13.61 10.73
CA LYS A 378 -0.96 12.36 11.07
C LYS A 378 -1.24 11.59 9.78
N LEU A 379 -0.91 10.30 9.77
CA LEU A 379 -1.36 9.37 8.75
C LEU A 379 -2.69 8.79 9.21
N ASN A 380 -3.73 9.05 8.44
CA ASN A 380 -5.08 8.61 8.76
C ASN A 380 -5.49 7.53 7.76
N ALA A 381 -6.23 6.54 8.24
CA ALA A 381 -7.09 5.71 7.40
C ALA A 381 -8.49 6.33 7.48
N ALA A 382 -9.08 6.81 6.38
CA ALA A 382 -10.40 7.44 6.42
C ALA A 382 -11.39 6.84 5.41
N PHE A 383 -12.58 6.48 5.87
CA PHE A 383 -13.68 6.01 5.04
C PHE A 383 -15.01 6.56 5.57
N GLY A 384 -15.84 7.11 4.70
CA GLY A 384 -17.15 7.65 5.08
C GLY A 384 -17.10 8.74 6.16
N GLY A 385 -16.02 9.52 6.25
CA GLY A 385 -15.82 10.55 7.27
C GLY A 385 -15.25 10.06 8.60
N VAL A 386 -15.21 8.75 8.85
CA VAL A 386 -14.56 8.15 10.03
C VAL A 386 -13.05 8.08 9.79
N LYS A 387 -12.25 8.63 10.72
CA LYS A 387 -10.78 8.63 10.66
C LYS A 387 -10.21 7.69 11.72
N LEU A 388 -9.51 6.66 11.28
CA LEU A 388 -8.72 5.75 12.10
C LEU A 388 -7.28 6.25 12.15
N PHE A 389 -6.77 6.45 13.37
CA PHE A 389 -5.39 6.85 13.61
C PHE A 389 -4.51 5.60 13.76
N LEU A 390 -3.39 5.59 13.04
CA LEU A 390 -2.39 4.52 13.14
C LEU A 390 -1.55 4.71 14.40
N ASN A 391 -1.99 4.12 15.51
CA ASN A 391 -1.32 4.20 16.80
C ASN A 391 -0.45 2.95 17.07
N ARG A 392 0.33 2.98 18.17
CA ARG A 392 1.09 1.82 18.66
C ARG A 392 0.20 0.61 18.94
N GLU A 393 -0.98 0.88 19.49
CA GLU A 393 -1.99 -0.13 19.82
C GLU A 393 -2.53 -0.82 18.57
N THR A 394 -2.70 -0.10 17.46
CA THR A 394 -3.18 -0.64 16.18
C THR A 394 -2.31 -1.81 15.71
N LYS A 395 -0.98 -1.77 15.93
CA LYS A 395 -0.09 -2.89 15.57
C LYS A 395 -0.44 -4.15 16.35
N ARG A 396 -0.56 -4.00 17.67
CA ARG A 396 -0.84 -5.12 18.59
C ARG A 396 -2.21 -5.70 18.28
N GLU A 397 -3.21 -4.85 18.13
CA GLU A 397 -4.59 -5.24 17.81
C GLU A 397 -4.70 -5.94 16.47
N TYR A 398 -3.96 -5.47 15.44
CA TYR A 398 -3.93 -6.11 14.12
C TYR A 398 -3.47 -7.58 14.23
N PHE A 399 -2.32 -7.83 14.87
CA PHE A 399 -1.80 -9.19 15.02
C PHE A 399 -2.65 -10.05 15.95
N GLN A 400 -3.11 -9.49 17.08
CA GLN A 400 -3.96 -10.20 18.03
C GLN A 400 -5.28 -10.63 17.39
N THR A 401 -5.94 -9.73 16.68
CA THR A 401 -7.18 -10.03 15.92
C THR A 401 -6.91 -11.07 14.85
N GLY A 402 -5.74 -11.02 14.20
CA GLY A 402 -5.37 -11.96 13.14
C GLY A 402 -5.23 -13.38 13.67
N ILE A 403 -4.54 -13.54 14.79
CA ILE A 403 -4.35 -14.82 15.47
C ILE A 403 -5.68 -15.34 16.04
N ASN A 404 -6.42 -14.50 16.78
CA ASN A 404 -7.69 -14.90 17.39
C ASN A 404 -8.71 -15.34 16.35
N ASN A 405 -8.87 -14.60 15.25
CA ASN A 405 -9.79 -14.98 14.19
C ASN A 405 -9.35 -16.26 13.47
N THR A 406 -8.04 -16.48 13.32
CA THR A 406 -7.53 -17.74 12.76
C THR A 406 -7.88 -18.93 13.67
N ILE A 407 -7.68 -18.80 14.98
CA ILE A 407 -8.03 -19.83 15.96
C ILE A 407 -9.54 -20.11 15.93
N ASN A 408 -10.37 -19.06 15.95
CA ASN A 408 -11.82 -19.19 15.90
C ASN A 408 -12.29 -19.91 14.62
N LEU A 409 -11.68 -19.62 13.47
CA LEU A 409 -11.97 -20.32 12.23
C LEU A 409 -11.58 -21.80 12.28
N LEU A 410 -10.43 -22.13 12.87
CA LEU A 410 -10.00 -23.53 13.03
C LEU A 410 -10.98 -24.32 13.92
N LEU A 411 -11.34 -23.77 15.08
CA LEU A 411 -12.28 -24.39 16.02
C LEU A 411 -13.70 -24.52 15.43
N GLY A 412 -14.15 -23.52 14.68
CA GLY A 412 -15.48 -23.52 14.06
C GLY A 412 -15.68 -24.62 13.01
N VAL A 413 -14.60 -25.05 12.33
CA VAL A 413 -14.68 -26.13 11.33
C VAL A 413 -14.73 -27.50 11.99
N GLU A 414 -13.98 -27.73 13.08
CA GLU A 414 -13.96 -29.01 13.79
C GLU A 414 -15.33 -29.37 14.38
N GLY A 415 -16.06 -28.39 14.91
CA GLY A 415 -17.40 -28.59 15.48
C GLY A 415 -18.48 -28.98 14.47
N THR A 416 -18.21 -28.94 13.17
CA THR A 416 -19.15 -29.32 12.10
C THR A 416 -18.82 -30.64 11.40
N ALA A 417 -17.71 -31.28 11.78
CA ALA A 417 -17.21 -32.50 11.17
C ALA A 417 -17.57 -33.79 11.93
N GLY A 418 -18.36 -33.68 13.00
CA GLY A 418 -19.04 -34.79 13.68
C GLY A 418 -20.53 -34.66 13.53
#